data_AF-I1BS19-F1
#
_entry.id   AF-I1BS19-F1
#
_cell.length_a   1.000
_cell.length_b   1.000
_cell.length_c   1.000
_cell.angle_alpha   90.00
_cell.angle_beta   90.00
_cell.angle_gamma   90.00
#
_symmetry.space_group_name_H-M   'P 1'
#
loop_
_entity.id
_entity.type
_entity.pdbx_description
1 polymer ?
#
loop_
_entity_poly.entity_id
_entity_poly.type
_entity_poly.pdbx_seq_one_letter_code
_entity_poly.pdbx_strand_id
1 'polypeptide(L)'
;MDPEELEQMLKHVNDEDDGSDQAEESDNFMDEDSEMDEQSDKEEEEEEEEEQENDAEGTNGEEGTNIPPKEKTTSERFRDSFMTKITQAFGTDLDQIRQESTLNGPRLNVLIDSLEAGIDIFSSLEQEIILADEEKTQNL
;
A
#
# COMPACT_ATOMS: atom_id res chain seq x y z
N MET A 1 17.65 -41.67 2.29
CA MET A 1 18.37 -40.92 1.25
C MET A 1 19.81 -40.87 1.70
N ASP A 2 20.69 -41.38 0.86
CA ASP A 2 22.13 -41.42 1.14
C ASP A 2 22.73 -40.03 0.82
N PRO A 3 23.49 -39.40 1.73
CA PRO A 3 24.08 -38.09 1.48
C PRO A 3 25.02 -38.04 0.26
N GLU A 4 25.64 -39.16 -0.13
CA GLU A 4 26.50 -39.22 -1.33
C GLU A 4 25.70 -39.13 -2.65
N GLU A 5 24.43 -39.55 -2.61
CA GLU A 5 23.53 -39.53 -3.78
C GLU A 5 23.05 -38.09 -4.09
N LEU A 6 22.89 -37.27 -3.06
CA LEU A 6 22.51 -35.85 -3.15
C LEU A 6 23.63 -34.99 -3.75
N GLU A 7 24.88 -35.32 -3.47
CA GLU A 7 26.05 -34.58 -3.98
C GLU A 7 26.28 -34.86 -5.48
N GLN A 8 26.02 -36.08 -5.95
CA GLN A 8 26.06 -36.39 -7.38
C GLN A 8 24.96 -35.69 -8.18
N MET A 9 23.79 -35.48 -7.58
CA MET A 9 22.69 -34.74 -8.20
C MET A 9 22.99 -33.25 -8.32
N LEU A 10 23.59 -32.65 -7.29
CA LEU A 10 23.94 -31.22 -7.31
C LEU A 10 25.05 -30.91 -8.34
N LYS A 11 25.95 -31.86 -8.58
CA LYS A 11 27.04 -31.68 -9.56
C LYS A 11 26.55 -31.62 -11.01
N HIS A 12 25.49 -32.35 -11.37
CA HIS A 12 24.99 -32.38 -12.75
C HIS A 12 24.20 -31.13 -13.15
N VAL A 13 23.73 -30.33 -12.20
CA VAL A 13 22.91 -29.14 -12.49
C VAL A 13 23.78 -27.90 -12.78
N ASN A 14 25.05 -27.92 -12.40
CA ASN A 14 25.93 -26.75 -12.50
C ASN A 14 26.81 -26.71 -13.77
N ASP A 15 26.76 -27.74 -14.63
CA ASP A 15 27.63 -27.87 -15.81
C ASP A 15 26.90 -27.67 -17.15
N GLU A 16 25.63 -27.23 -17.17
CA GLU A 16 24.85 -27.00 -18.40
C GLU A 16 24.17 -25.62 -18.44
N ASP A 17 24.93 -24.52 -18.57
CA ASP A 17 24.50 -23.33 -19.34
C ASP A 17 25.67 -22.37 -19.63
N ASP A 18 26.63 -22.81 -20.45
CA ASP A 18 27.57 -21.93 -21.15
C ASP A 18 27.67 -22.39 -22.62
N GLY A 19 27.01 -21.64 -23.50
CA GLY A 19 26.81 -22.00 -24.91
C GLY A 19 26.53 -20.80 -25.81
N SER A 20 27.51 -19.89 -25.88
CA SER A 20 28.02 -19.18 -27.08
C SER A 20 27.09 -18.82 -28.26
N ASP A 21 27.11 -17.53 -28.59
CA ASP A 21 27.29 -16.90 -29.92
C ASP A 21 26.67 -17.55 -31.18
N GLN A 22 25.77 -16.81 -31.83
CA GLN A 22 25.76 -16.68 -33.29
C GLN A 22 25.11 -15.35 -33.74
N ALA A 23 25.97 -14.46 -34.25
CA ALA A 23 25.57 -13.46 -35.23
C ALA A 23 25.33 -14.18 -36.57
N GLU A 24 24.30 -13.79 -37.32
CA GLU A 24 24.41 -13.33 -38.71
C GLU A 24 23.03 -12.80 -39.21
N GLU A 25 23.17 -11.87 -40.15
CA GLU A 25 22.23 -11.04 -40.89
C GLU A 25 20.96 -11.69 -41.47
N SER A 26 19.87 -10.92 -41.54
CA SER A 26 19.06 -10.80 -42.77
C SER A 26 18.12 -9.59 -42.68
N ASP A 27 18.45 -8.56 -43.44
CA ASP A 27 17.47 -7.64 -44.03
C ASP A 27 16.35 -8.45 -44.68
N ASN A 28 15.09 -8.10 -44.39
CA ASN A 28 14.00 -8.32 -45.33
C ASN A 28 13.04 -7.12 -45.28
N PHE A 29 12.92 -6.55 -46.47
CA PHE A 29 12.27 -5.31 -46.88
C PHE A 29 10.84 -5.57 -47.34
N MET A 30 10.05 -4.48 -47.47
CA MET A 30 8.69 -4.34 -48.07
C MET A 30 7.51 -4.82 -47.22
N ASP A 31 6.67 -3.89 -46.73
CA ASP A 31 5.53 -3.23 -47.41
C ASP A 31 4.44 -4.23 -47.79
N GLU A 32 3.22 -4.03 -47.26
CA GLU A 32 1.97 -3.89 -48.04
C GLU A 32 0.74 -4.13 -47.14
N ASP A 33 0.10 -3.00 -46.81
CA ASP A 33 -1.35 -2.76 -46.78
C ASP A 33 -2.31 -3.97 -46.72
N SER A 34 -3.06 -4.09 -45.60
CA SER A 34 -4.47 -4.49 -45.70
C SER A 34 -5.27 -3.89 -44.55
N GLU A 35 -5.98 -2.80 -44.85
CA GLU A 35 -7.22 -2.44 -44.17
C GLU A 35 -8.20 -3.63 -44.20
N MET A 36 -8.71 -4.04 -43.04
CA MET A 36 -10.01 -4.69 -42.98
C MET A 36 -10.74 -4.27 -41.70
N ASP A 37 -11.67 -3.35 -41.92
CA ASP A 37 -12.77 -2.89 -41.11
C ASP A 37 -13.73 -4.06 -40.82
N GLU A 38 -14.10 -4.29 -39.55
CA GLU A 38 -15.46 -4.79 -39.24
C GLU A 38 -15.84 -4.48 -37.79
N GLN A 39 -16.88 -3.65 -37.70
CA GLN A 39 -17.60 -3.21 -36.52
C GLN A 39 -18.18 -4.38 -35.73
N SER A 40 -18.07 -4.33 -34.39
CA SER A 40 -19.07 -4.93 -33.51
C SER A 40 -19.56 -3.90 -32.51
N ASP A 41 -20.78 -3.44 -32.79
CA ASP A 41 -21.68 -2.69 -31.92
C ASP A 41 -21.94 -3.38 -30.57
N LYS A 42 -22.24 -2.54 -29.56
CA LYS A 42 -23.04 -2.78 -28.33
C LYS A 42 -22.41 -3.69 -27.27
N GLU A 43 -22.39 -3.33 -25.98
CA GLU A 43 -23.44 -2.68 -25.20
C GLU A 43 -22.87 -1.60 -24.25
N GLU A 44 -23.68 -0.55 -24.09
CA GLU A 44 -23.58 0.51 -23.09
C GLU A 44 -23.85 -0.09 -21.70
N GLU A 45 -22.90 0.05 -20.77
CA GLU A 45 -23.23 0.14 -19.35
C GLU A 45 -22.84 1.54 -18.88
N GLU A 46 -23.85 2.41 -18.88
CA GLU A 46 -23.89 3.63 -18.10
C GLU A 46 -23.91 3.22 -16.62
N GLU A 47 -22.77 3.30 -15.94
CA GLU A 47 -22.79 3.48 -14.48
C GLU A 47 -22.77 4.99 -14.20
N GLU A 48 -23.97 5.45 -13.86
CA GLU A 48 -24.27 6.80 -13.37
C GLU A 48 -23.43 7.13 -12.11
N GLU A 49 -22.82 8.31 -12.18
CA GLU A 49 -22.62 9.31 -11.12
C GLU A 49 -22.71 8.84 -9.64
N GLU A 50 -21.61 9.02 -8.89
CA GLU A 50 -21.64 9.86 -7.69
C GLU A 50 -20.30 10.60 -7.53
N GLU A 51 -20.23 11.81 -8.11
CA GLU A 51 -19.31 12.84 -7.64
C GLU A 51 -19.74 13.26 -6.23
N GLN A 52 -19.10 12.69 -5.19
CA GLN A 52 -19.13 13.31 -3.87
C GLN A 52 -17.97 14.30 -3.74
N GLU A 53 -18.22 15.50 -4.26
CA GLU A 53 -17.62 16.74 -3.75
C GLU A 53 -17.90 16.82 -2.25
N ASN A 54 -16.93 16.44 -1.43
CA ASN A 54 -16.89 16.88 -0.04
C ASN A 54 -15.84 18.00 0.07
N ASP A 55 -16.25 19.17 -0.42
CA ASP A 55 -15.74 20.44 0.09
C ASP A 55 -16.11 20.53 1.59
N ALA A 56 -15.14 20.25 2.45
CA ALA A 56 -15.21 20.59 3.86
C ALA A 56 -13.91 21.28 4.28
N GLU A 57 -13.79 22.53 3.83
CA GLU A 57 -13.05 23.56 4.54
C GLU A 57 -13.61 23.66 5.96
N GLY A 58 -12.83 23.25 6.97
CA GLY A 58 -13.33 23.11 8.34
C GLY A 58 -12.22 23.04 9.39
N THR A 59 -11.63 24.19 9.65
CA THR A 59 -10.69 24.46 10.74
C THR A 59 -11.25 24.15 12.14
N ASN A 60 -10.42 23.49 12.98
CA ASN A 60 -10.29 23.58 14.45
C ASN A 60 -11.53 23.88 15.33
N GLY A 61 -11.81 23.00 16.29
CA GLY A 61 -12.48 23.37 17.53
C GLY A 61 -13.20 22.21 18.20
N GLU A 62 -12.77 21.86 19.41
CA GLU A 62 -13.41 20.92 20.32
C GLU A 62 -14.90 21.25 20.52
N GLU A 63 -15.82 20.41 20.04
CA GLU A 63 -17.13 20.24 20.68
C GLU A 63 -17.73 18.89 20.30
N GLY A 64 -18.01 18.08 21.33
CA GLY A 64 -18.48 16.71 21.21
C GLY A 64 -19.80 16.60 20.46
N THR A 65 -19.75 16.18 19.20
CA THR A 65 -20.90 15.63 18.50
C THR A 65 -21.03 14.17 18.87
N ASN A 66 -22.07 13.85 19.65
CA ASN A 66 -22.46 12.51 20.03
C ASN A 66 -23.08 11.82 18.79
N ILE A 67 -22.23 11.45 17.84
CA ILE A 67 -22.59 10.54 16.76
C ILE A 67 -22.71 9.15 17.42
N PRO A 68 -23.84 8.43 17.27
CA PRO A 68 -23.95 7.08 17.81
C PRO A 68 -22.77 6.25 17.28
N PRO A 69 -22.03 5.54 18.13
CA PRO A 69 -20.80 4.90 17.72
C PRO A 69 -21.14 3.84 16.68
N LYS A 70 -20.88 4.16 15.41
CA LYS A 70 -20.72 3.15 14.38
C LYS A 70 -19.59 2.27 14.87
N GLU A 71 -19.82 0.96 14.94
CA GLU A 71 -18.76 0.04 15.38
C GLU A 71 -17.55 0.23 14.47
N LYS A 72 -16.46 0.73 15.05
CA LYS A 72 -15.22 0.96 14.31
C LYS A 72 -14.70 -0.38 13.84
N THR A 73 -14.27 -0.44 12.58
CA THR A 73 -13.66 -1.65 12.03
C THR A 73 -12.33 -1.95 12.72
N THR A 74 -11.85 -3.19 12.66
CA THR A 74 -10.52 -3.56 13.19
C THR A 74 -9.42 -2.66 12.61
N SER A 75 -9.51 -2.30 11.33
CA SER A 75 -8.56 -1.40 10.66
C SER A 75 -8.60 0.01 11.25
N GLU A 76 -9.79 0.57 11.52
CA GLU A 76 -9.92 1.90 12.12
C GLU A 76 -9.43 1.93 13.56
N ARG A 77 -9.74 0.90 14.35
CA ARG A 77 -9.25 0.77 15.74
C ARG A 77 -7.72 0.61 15.76
N PHE A 78 -7.16 -0.16 14.84
CA PHE A 78 -5.72 -0.32 14.71
C PHE A 78 -5.06 1.00 14.31
N ARG A 79 -5.60 1.70 13.30
CA ARG A 79 -5.12 3.02 12.88
C ARG A 79 -5.05 3.99 14.05
N ASP A 80 -6.12 4.09 14.83
CA ASP A 80 -6.19 4.98 16.00
C ASP A 80 -5.12 4.62 17.04
N SER A 81 -4.97 3.32 17.37
CA SER A 81 -3.96 2.85 18.32
C SER A 81 -2.53 3.10 17.82
N PHE A 82 -2.27 2.76 16.55
CA PHE A 82 -0.98 2.97 15.90
C PHE A 82 -0.59 4.45 15.90
N MET A 83 -1.48 5.33 15.43
CA MET A 83 -1.24 6.77 15.41
C MET A 83 -1.01 7.33 16.82
N THR A 84 -1.77 6.85 17.81
CA THR A 84 -1.56 7.24 19.21
C THR A 84 -0.17 6.86 19.70
N LYS A 85 0.25 5.60 19.47
CA LYS A 85 1.58 5.13 19.90
C LYS A 85 2.71 5.84 19.18
N ILE A 86 2.60 6.03 17.87
CA ILE A 86 3.62 6.70 17.06
C ILE A 86 3.76 8.16 17.48
N THR A 87 2.64 8.90 17.59
CA THR A 87 2.69 10.30 18.02
C THR A 87 3.18 10.48 19.45
N GLN A 88 2.92 9.51 20.34
CA GLN A 88 3.51 9.50 21.68
C GLN A 88 5.02 9.22 21.64
N ALA A 89 5.45 8.23 20.87
CA ALA A 89 6.86 7.84 20.77
C ALA A 89 7.73 8.97 20.16
N PHE A 90 7.18 9.68 19.17
CA PHE A 90 7.85 10.80 18.50
C PHE A 90 7.41 12.17 19.05
N GLY A 91 6.75 12.24 20.20
CA GLY A 91 6.13 13.48 20.69
C GLY A 91 7.11 14.66 20.78
N THR A 92 8.33 14.43 21.26
CA THR A 92 9.37 15.47 21.35
C THR A 92 9.83 15.97 19.98
N ASP A 93 9.90 15.10 18.98
CA ASP A 93 10.30 15.46 17.62
C ASP A 93 9.16 16.19 16.90
N LEU A 94 7.92 15.76 17.11
CA LEU A 94 6.73 16.45 16.62
C LEU A 94 6.59 17.86 17.22
N ASP A 95 6.92 18.02 18.51
CA ASP A 95 6.95 19.32 19.17
C ASP A 95 8.04 20.25 18.61
N GLN A 96 9.17 19.71 18.18
CA GLN A 96 10.21 20.48 17.48
C GLN A 96 9.75 20.89 16.08
N ILE A 97 9.22 19.95 15.31
CA ILE A 97 8.69 20.18 13.96
C ILE A 97 7.58 21.24 14.00
N ARG A 98 6.73 21.23 15.04
CA ARG A 98 5.68 22.22 15.25
C ARG A 98 6.20 23.65 15.45
N GLN A 99 7.42 23.81 15.95
CA GLN A 99 8.06 25.11 16.13
C GLN A 99 8.67 25.65 14.82
N GLU A 100 8.80 24.82 13.79
CA GLU A 100 9.33 25.24 12.50
C GLU A 100 8.33 26.15 11.77
N SER A 101 8.79 27.31 11.34
CA SER A 101 7.99 28.25 10.53
C SER A 101 7.63 27.70 9.14
N THR A 102 8.23 26.59 8.74
CA THR A 102 7.99 25.96 7.44
C THR A 102 6.86 24.93 7.47
N LEU A 103 6.40 24.50 8.66
CA LEU A 103 5.31 23.55 8.79
C LEU A 103 3.97 24.26 8.51
N ASN A 104 3.46 24.05 7.30
CA ASN A 104 2.17 24.55 6.84
C ASN A 104 1.18 23.39 6.64
N GLY A 105 -0.10 23.69 6.43
CA GLY A 105 -1.15 22.69 6.24
C GLY A 105 -0.78 21.57 5.25
N PRO A 106 -0.34 21.88 4.02
CA PRO A 106 0.08 20.86 3.06
C PRO A 106 1.20 19.94 3.56
N ARG A 107 2.22 20.49 4.22
CA ARG A 107 3.33 19.68 4.78
C ARG A 107 2.89 18.85 5.98
N LEU A 108 1.99 19.37 6.79
CA LEU A 108 1.39 18.63 7.90
C LEU A 108 0.58 17.43 7.38
N ASN A 109 -0.20 17.62 6.31
CA ASN A 109 -0.93 16.52 5.68
C ASN A 109 0.03 15.45 5.15
N VAL A 110 1.08 15.84 4.42
CA VAL A 110 2.12 14.89 3.96
C VAL A 110 2.78 14.15 5.13
N LEU A 111 3.04 14.82 6.26
CA LEU A 111 3.58 14.17 7.45
C LEU A 111 2.60 13.14 8.01
N ILE A 112 1.31 13.48 8.14
CA ILE A 112 0.27 12.57 8.62
C ILE A 112 0.14 11.36 7.69
N ASP A 113 0.08 11.59 6.37
CA ASP A 113 -0.01 10.52 5.37
C ASP A 113 1.22 9.61 5.41
N SER A 114 2.41 10.19 5.61
CA SER A 114 3.67 9.44 5.73
C SER A 114 3.71 8.58 6.98
N LEU A 115 3.17 9.06 8.10
CA LEU A 115 3.02 8.27 9.32
C LEU A 115 1.98 7.16 9.11
N GLU A 116 0.88 7.48 8.43
CA GLU A 116 -0.21 6.54 8.17
C GLU A 116 0.21 5.38 7.28
N ALA A 117 1.05 5.63 6.27
CA ALA A 117 1.61 4.59 5.41
C ALA A 117 2.38 3.51 6.18
N GLY A 118 2.80 3.78 7.43
CA GLY A 118 3.37 2.77 8.32
C GLY A 118 2.39 1.67 8.73
N ILE A 119 1.08 1.91 8.66
CA ILE A 119 0.03 0.93 8.95
C ILE A 119 0.05 -0.20 7.92
N ASP A 120 0.35 0.13 6.65
CA ASP A 120 0.33 -0.82 5.53
C ASP A 120 1.40 -1.93 5.65
N ILE A 121 2.35 -1.77 6.57
CA ILE A 121 3.37 -2.79 6.89
C ILE A 121 2.76 -3.99 7.62
N PHE A 122 1.62 -3.80 8.31
CA PHE A 122 0.97 -4.83 9.11
C PHE A 122 -0.14 -5.50 8.33
N SER A 123 -0.09 -6.83 8.25
CA SER A 123 -1.20 -7.62 7.72
C SER A 123 -2.44 -7.54 8.62
N SER A 124 -3.63 -7.79 8.07
CA SER A 124 -4.88 -7.75 8.84
C SER A 124 -4.87 -8.68 10.07
N LEU A 125 -4.19 -9.84 9.96
CA LEU A 125 -4.03 -10.76 11.09
C LEU A 125 -3.15 -10.17 12.19
N GLU A 126 -2.04 -9.51 11.84
CA GLU A 126 -1.15 -8.87 12.82
C GLU A 126 -1.85 -7.71 13.52
N GLN A 127 -2.63 -6.91 12.77
CA GLN A 127 -3.43 -5.83 13.35
C GLN A 127 -4.42 -6.38 14.40
N GLU A 128 -5.11 -7.48 14.10
CA GLU A 128 -6.05 -8.13 15.03
C GLU A 128 -5.34 -8.66 16.29
N ILE A 129 -4.19 -9.31 16.12
CA ILE A 129 -3.40 -9.84 17.26
C ILE A 129 -2.94 -8.71 18.17
N ILE A 130 -2.43 -7.62 17.60
CA ILE A 130 -1.95 -6.46 18.36
C ILE A 130 -3.10 -5.82 19.16
N LEU A 131 -4.26 -5.64 18.53
CA LEU A 131 -5.44 -5.09 19.20
C LEU A 131 -5.95 -6.01 20.33
N ALA A 132 -5.96 -7.33 20.12
CA ALA A 132 -6.39 -8.28 21.14
C ALA A 132 -5.47 -8.26 22.39
N ASP A 133 -4.16 -8.05 22.20
CA ASP A 133 -3.21 -7.93 23.30
C ASP A 133 -3.39 -6.61 24.09
N GLU A 134 -3.72 -5.51 23.40
CA GLU A 134 -4.06 -4.24 24.03
C GLU A 134 -5.33 -4.32 24.89
N GLU A 135 -6.38 -4.96 24.38
CA GLU A 135 -7.62 -5.14 25.16
C GLU A 135 -7.38 -6.01 26.41
N LYS A 136 -6.45 -6.97 26.34
CA LYS A 136 -6.08 -7.79 27.48
C LYS A 136 -5.31 -7.02 28.55
N THR A 137 -4.41 -6.12 28.15
CA THR A 137 -3.60 -5.32 29.09
C THR A 137 -4.40 -4.22 29.80
N GLN A 138 -5.49 -3.72 29.22
CA GLN A 138 -6.35 -2.70 29.84
C GLN A 138 -7.35 -3.25 30.87
N ASN A 139 -7.56 -4.57 30.93
CA ASN A 139 -8.52 -5.23 31.83
C ASN A 139 -7.89 -5.87 33.09
N LEU A 140 -6.64 -5.51 33.41
CA LEU A 140 -5.87 -5.96 34.58
C LEU A 140 -5.58 -4.80 35.53
#